data_AF-A0A837IUB3-F1
#
_entry.id   AF-A0A837IUB3-F1
#
_cell.length_a   1.000
_cell.length_b   1.000
_cell.length_c   1.000
_cell.angle_alpha   90.00
_cell.angle_beta   90.00
_cell.angle_gamma   90.00
#
_symmetry.space_group_name_H-M   'P 1'
#
loop_
_entity.id
_entity.type
_entity.pdbx_description
1 polymer ?
#
loop_
_entity_poly.entity_id
_entity_poly.type
_entity_poly.pdbx_seq_one_letter_code
_entity_poly.pdbx_strand_id
1 'polypeptide(L)'
;MLKLPKTTEYIRVRRYRLVATNDLTAKFERNIEAKNKIYNYVLKYLEKTYGVKNLKRPYPNNKKAKLFLAKDVLIPKILKDLYGLSKWDGKKVGIHSQALRDEYLVSILTNFGEYRKNLISASKMSKQN
;
A
#
# COMPACT_ATOMS: atom_id res chain seq x y z
N MET A 1 22.66 -23.50 13.02
CA MET A 1 23.97 -23.57 12.33
C MET A 1 24.01 -24.82 11.47
N LEU A 2 24.49 -24.72 10.22
CA LEU A 2 24.68 -25.88 9.35
C LEU A 2 25.78 -26.77 9.95
N LYS A 3 25.47 -28.03 10.26
CA LYS A 3 26.47 -29.01 10.69
C LYS A 3 27.14 -29.59 9.45
N LEU A 4 28.42 -29.28 9.27
CA LEU A 4 29.19 -29.74 8.12
C LEU A 4 30.02 -30.99 8.48
N PRO A 5 30.19 -31.94 7.55
CA PRO A 5 31.08 -33.09 7.75
C PRO A 5 32.53 -32.64 7.96
N LYS A 6 33.26 -33.37 8.82
CA LYS A 6 34.68 -33.09 9.17
C LYS A 6 35.64 -33.12 7.96
N THR A 7 35.22 -33.71 6.84
CA THR A 7 35.98 -33.85 5.59
C THR A 7 35.78 -32.69 4.61
N THR A 8 35.02 -31.65 4.98
CA THR A 8 34.75 -30.51 4.10
C THR A 8 35.93 -29.54 4.11
N GLU A 9 36.78 -29.56 3.08
CA GLU A 9 37.94 -28.66 2.96
C GLU A 9 37.59 -27.24 2.50
N TYR A 10 36.53 -27.06 1.71
CA TYR A 10 36.09 -25.74 1.26
C TYR A 10 34.58 -25.64 1.08
N ILE A 11 34.02 -24.48 1.43
CA ILE A 11 32.62 -24.14 1.22
C ILE A 11 32.56 -23.07 0.15
N ARG A 12 32.04 -23.39 -1.04
CA ARG A 12 31.77 -22.38 -2.08
C ARG A 12 30.50 -21.61 -1.72
N VAL A 13 30.66 -20.43 -1.14
CA VAL A 13 29.55 -19.51 -0.87
C VAL A 13 29.38 -18.57 -2.06
N ARG A 14 28.23 -18.60 -2.73
CA ARG A 14 27.89 -17.59 -3.75
C ARG A 14 27.60 -16.26 -3.05
N ARG A 15 28.55 -15.33 -3.11
CA ARG A 15 28.33 -13.96 -2.63
C ARG A 15 27.64 -13.15 -3.73
N TYR A 16 26.34 -12.94 -3.62
CA TYR A 16 25.63 -12.00 -4.49
C TYR A 16 25.90 -10.57 -4.00
N ARG A 17 26.63 -9.77 -4.78
CA ARG A 17 26.70 -8.32 -4.59
C ARG A 17 25.53 -7.70 -5.33
N LEU A 18 24.45 -7.40 -4.61
CA LEU A 18 23.35 -6.60 -5.15
C LEU A 18 23.82 -5.16 -5.25
N VAL A 19 24.19 -4.72 -6.44
CA VAL A 19 24.51 -3.32 -6.73
C VAL A 19 23.29 -2.71 -7.41
N ALA A 20 22.77 -1.61 -6.85
CA ALA A 20 21.70 -0.86 -7.51
C ALA A 20 22.29 -0.15 -8.74
N THR A 21 21.79 -0.52 -9.92
CA THR A 21 22.11 0.22 -11.14
C THR A 21 21.42 1.58 -11.11
N ASN A 22 21.95 2.56 -11.85
CA ASN A 22 21.33 3.89 -11.96
C ASN A 22 19.85 3.79 -12.39
N ASP A 23 19.53 2.86 -13.30
CA ASP A 23 18.15 2.59 -13.73
C ASP A 23 17.26 2.09 -12.59
N LEU A 24 17.79 1.26 -11.69
CA LEU A 24 17.05 0.76 -10.54
C LEU A 24 16.77 1.90 -9.54
N THR A 25 17.76 2.77 -9.31
CA THR A 25 17.61 3.96 -8.47
C THR A 25 16.57 4.92 -9.04
N ALA A 26 16.66 5.25 -10.33
CA ALA A 26 15.67 6.12 -10.99
C ALA A 26 14.27 5.48 -11.04
N LYS A 27 14.17 4.15 -11.14
CA LYS A 27 12.89 3.44 -11.02
C LYS A 27 12.34 3.51 -9.59
N PHE A 28 13.19 3.42 -8.58
CA PHE A 28 12.81 3.51 -7.18
C PHE A 28 12.29 4.91 -6.81
N GLU A 29 12.98 5.96 -7.25
CA GLU A 29 12.55 7.36 -7.05
C GLU A 29 11.17 7.64 -7.66
N ARG A 30 10.96 7.24 -8.93
CA ARG A 30 9.65 7.33 -9.58
C ARG A 30 8.57 6.55 -8.83
N ASN A 31 8.91 5.39 -8.27
CA ASN A 31 7.98 4.62 -7.45
C ASN A 31 7.61 5.36 -6.16
N ILE A 32 8.56 6.02 -5.50
CA ILE A 32 8.29 6.80 -4.28
C ILE A 32 7.35 7.97 -4.60
N GLU A 33 7.64 8.72 -5.66
CA GLU A 33 6.81 9.85 -6.07
C GLU A 33 5.37 9.42 -6.37
N ALA A 34 5.20 8.35 -7.16
CA ALA A 34 3.91 7.77 -7.46
C ALA A 34 3.17 7.32 -6.18
N LYS A 35 3.87 6.65 -5.26
CA LYS A 35 3.32 6.21 -3.97
C LYS A 35 2.82 7.39 -3.15
N ASN A 36 3.60 8.46 -3.01
CA ASN A 36 3.21 9.66 -2.25
C ASN A 36 1.97 10.33 -2.85
N LYS A 37 1.92 10.49 -4.17
CA LYS A 37 0.75 11.04 -4.88
C LYS A 37 -0.51 10.21 -4.63
N ILE A 38 -0.37 8.89 -4.74
CA ILE A 38 -1.47 7.94 -4.50
C ILE A 38 -1.90 7.96 -3.04
N TYR A 39 -0.95 7.99 -2.09
CA TYR A 39 -1.23 8.03 -0.65
C TYR A 39 -2.16 9.19 -0.29
N ASN A 40 -1.80 10.40 -0.70
CA ASN A 40 -2.57 11.60 -0.41
C ASN A 40 -3.98 11.54 -1.02
N TYR A 41 -4.09 11.05 -2.26
CA TYR A 41 -5.38 10.87 -2.92
C TYR A 41 -6.26 9.86 -2.18
N VAL A 42 -5.71 8.70 -1.83
CA VAL A 42 -6.43 7.64 -1.12
C VAL A 42 -6.83 8.12 0.27
N LEU A 43 -5.95 8.80 1.01
CA LEU A 43 -6.26 9.33 2.33
C LEU A 43 -7.42 10.33 2.26
N LYS A 44 -7.40 11.25 1.29
CA LYS A 44 -8.51 12.19 1.04
C LYS A 44 -9.82 11.46 0.75
N TYR A 45 -9.77 10.39 -0.06
CA TYR A 45 -10.94 9.56 -0.32
C TYR A 45 -11.47 8.87 0.95
N LEU A 46 -10.58 8.29 1.77
CA LEU A 46 -10.93 7.56 2.97
C LEU A 46 -11.50 8.48 4.05
N GLU A 47 -10.92 9.67 4.26
CA GLU A 47 -11.48 10.68 5.17
C GLU A 47 -12.87 11.12 4.73
N LYS A 48 -13.04 11.43 3.43
CA LYS A 48 -14.35 11.81 2.89
C LYS A 48 -15.39 10.70 3.03
N THR A 49 -14.99 9.43 2.89
CA THR A 49 -15.92 8.30 2.82
C THR A 49 -16.20 7.65 4.17
N TYR A 50 -15.19 7.57 5.03
CA TYR A 50 -15.16 6.77 6.26
C TYR A 50 -14.62 7.51 7.49
N GLY A 51 -14.19 8.78 7.35
CA GLY A 51 -13.63 9.59 8.41
C GLY A 51 -14.65 10.03 9.46
N VAL A 52 -14.31 11.06 10.24
CA VAL A 52 -15.04 11.50 11.44
C VAL A 52 -16.54 11.73 11.21
N LYS A 53 -16.93 12.30 10.06
CA LYS A 53 -18.34 12.56 9.74
C LYS A 53 -19.12 11.29 9.36
N ASN A 54 -18.42 10.20 9.04
CA ASN A 54 -18.98 8.96 8.48
C ASN A 54 -18.63 7.72 9.33
N LEU A 55 -18.48 7.87 10.65
CA LEU A 55 -18.13 6.78 11.58
C LEU A 55 -19.18 5.65 11.65
N LYS A 56 -20.42 5.89 11.21
CA LYS A 56 -21.45 4.84 11.12
C LYS A 56 -21.32 3.95 9.88
N ARG A 57 -20.56 4.39 8.86
CA ARG A 57 -20.44 3.64 7.59
C ARG A 57 -19.62 2.36 7.79
N PRO A 58 -20.01 1.21 7.23
CA PRO A 58 -19.22 -0.02 7.35
C PRO A 58 -17.85 0.14 6.67
N TYR A 59 -16.80 -0.27 7.38
CA TYR A 59 -15.42 -0.23 6.88
C TYR A 59 -14.95 -1.66 6.49
N PRO A 60 -14.17 -1.84 5.41
CA PRO A 60 -13.65 -3.14 5.03
C PRO A 60 -12.61 -3.66 6.03
N ASN A 61 -13.05 -4.51 6.96
CA ASN A 61 -12.18 -5.03 8.02
C ASN A 61 -11.35 -6.24 7.60
N ASN A 62 -11.87 -7.08 6.69
CA ASN A 62 -11.18 -8.29 6.24
C ASN A 62 -10.39 -8.07 4.93
N LYS A 63 -9.43 -8.98 4.64
CA LYS A 63 -8.54 -8.88 3.48
C LYS A 63 -9.31 -8.85 2.14
N LYS A 64 -10.33 -9.68 1.98
CA LYS A 64 -11.13 -9.76 0.74
C LYS A 64 -11.86 -8.44 0.45
N ALA A 65 -12.48 -7.84 1.46
CA ALA A 65 -13.18 -6.55 1.32
C ALA A 65 -12.21 -5.40 1.02
N LYS A 66 -11.01 -5.41 1.62
CA LYS A 66 -9.97 -4.43 1.31
C LYS A 66 -9.49 -4.56 -0.13
N LEU A 67 -9.26 -5.79 -0.61
CA LEU A 67 -8.87 -6.06 -2.00
C LEU A 67 -9.95 -5.63 -2.99
N PHE A 68 -11.22 -5.88 -2.67
CA PHE A 68 -12.35 -5.41 -3.48
C PHE A 68 -12.35 -3.87 -3.57
N LEU A 69 -12.27 -3.17 -2.44
CA LEU A 69 -12.23 -1.70 -2.43
C LEU A 69 -11.01 -1.17 -3.21
N ALA A 70 -9.85 -1.80 -3.06
CA ALA A 70 -8.65 -1.44 -3.80
C ALA A 70 -8.81 -1.62 -5.31
N LYS A 71 -9.25 -2.81 -5.74
CA LYS A 71 -9.34 -3.20 -7.15
C LYS A 71 -10.47 -2.49 -7.89
N ASP A 72 -11.66 -2.51 -7.31
CA ASP A 72 -12.89 -2.18 -8.05
C ASP A 72 -13.33 -0.73 -7.82
N VAL A 73 -12.77 -0.05 -6.81
CA VAL A 73 -13.12 1.35 -6.51
C VAL A 73 -11.91 2.28 -6.58
N LEU A 74 -10.83 1.99 -5.84
CA LEU A 74 -9.70 2.91 -5.73
C LEU A 74 -8.86 2.96 -7.02
N ILE A 75 -8.46 1.82 -7.57
CA ILE A 75 -7.62 1.79 -8.79
C ILE A 75 -8.29 2.49 -9.98
N PRO A 76 -9.56 2.24 -10.32
CA PRO A 76 -10.22 2.95 -11.42
C PRO A 76 -10.26 4.46 -11.21
N LYS A 77 -10.53 4.91 -9.97
CA LYS A 77 -10.53 6.33 -9.62
C LYS A 77 -9.14 6.96 -9.68
N ILE A 78 -8.12 6.28 -9.17
CA ILE A 78 -6.72 6.71 -9.25
C ILE A 78 -6.31 6.87 -10.71
N LEU A 79 -6.57 5.87 -11.55
CA LEU A 79 -6.21 5.91 -12.97
C LEU A 79 -6.90 7.06 -13.69
N LYS A 80 -8.21 7.24 -13.46
CA LYS A 80 -8.98 8.31 -14.08
C LYS A 80 -8.53 9.69 -13.59
N ASP A 81 -8.50 9.90 -12.28
CA ASP A 81 -8.36 11.24 -11.69
C ASP A 81 -6.91 11.72 -11.65
N LEU A 82 -5.94 10.83 -11.41
CA LEU A 82 -4.53 11.22 -11.27
C LEU A 82 -3.73 11.09 -12.56
N TYR A 83 -4.17 10.23 -13.49
CA TYR A 83 -3.41 9.88 -14.69
C TYR A 83 -4.21 10.02 -15.99
N GLY A 84 -5.52 10.26 -15.96
CA GLY A 84 -6.35 10.33 -17.18
C GLY A 84 -6.42 9.01 -17.96
N LEU A 85 -6.22 7.88 -17.28
CA LEU A 85 -6.13 6.56 -17.91
C LEU A 85 -7.42 5.75 -17.71
N SER A 86 -7.82 5.03 -18.76
CA SER A 86 -8.92 4.05 -18.70
C SER A 86 -8.45 2.64 -18.35
N LYS A 87 -7.16 2.34 -18.52
CA LYS A 87 -6.53 1.04 -18.27
C LYS A 87 -5.18 1.23 -17.58
N TRP A 88 -4.70 0.18 -16.92
CA TRP A 88 -3.42 0.23 -16.22
C TRP A 88 -2.24 0.34 -17.18
N ASP A 89 -1.36 1.31 -16.95
CA ASP A 89 -0.09 1.46 -17.65
C ASP A 89 1.04 1.61 -16.62
N GLY A 90 1.81 0.54 -16.40
CA GLY A 90 2.88 0.53 -15.39
C GLY A 90 4.00 1.53 -15.66
N LYS A 91 4.22 1.95 -16.91
CA LYS A 91 5.23 2.96 -17.24
C LYS A 91 4.76 4.37 -16.84
N LYS A 92 3.49 4.68 -17.09
CA LYS A 92 2.90 5.99 -16.74
C LYS A 92 2.60 6.14 -15.26
N VAL A 93 2.12 5.07 -14.61
CA VAL A 93 1.82 5.10 -13.18
C VAL A 93 3.10 5.00 -12.33
N GLY A 94 4.17 4.41 -12.87
CA GLY A 94 5.46 4.31 -12.19
C GLY A 94 5.56 3.20 -11.15
N ILE A 95 4.47 2.48 -10.87
CA ILE A 95 4.39 1.32 -9.99
C ILE A 95 3.77 0.11 -10.73
N HIS A 96 4.09 -1.10 -10.29
CA HIS A 96 3.43 -2.30 -10.77
C HIS A 96 2.01 -2.45 -10.17
N SER A 97 1.04 -2.91 -10.97
CA SER A 97 -0.37 -3.00 -10.55
C SER A 97 -0.57 -3.87 -9.32
N GLN A 98 0.12 -5.02 -9.27
CA GLN A 98 0.03 -5.95 -8.15
C GLN A 98 0.63 -5.36 -6.87
N ALA A 99 1.78 -4.68 -6.98
CA ALA A 99 2.42 -4.03 -5.83
C ALA A 99 1.56 -2.89 -5.28
N LEU A 100 0.88 -2.14 -6.16
CA LEU A 100 -0.09 -1.14 -5.72
C LEU A 100 -1.30 -1.81 -5.03
N ARG A 101 -1.93 -2.78 -5.70
CA ARG A 101 -3.21 -3.36 -5.27
C ARG A 101 -3.08 -4.19 -4.00
N ASP A 102 -2.14 -5.13 -3.98
CA ASP A 102 -2.12 -6.21 -2.99
C ASP A 102 -1.33 -5.85 -1.74
N GLU A 103 -0.39 -4.90 -1.87
CA GLU A 103 0.47 -4.47 -0.77
C GLU A 103 0.14 -3.03 -0.36
N TYR A 104 0.37 -2.06 -1.25
CA TYR A 104 0.38 -0.65 -0.86
C TYR A 104 -1.01 -0.10 -0.49
N LEU A 105 -2.04 -0.36 -1.31
CA LEU A 105 -3.40 0.07 -0.99
C LEU A 105 -3.95 -0.69 0.22
N VAL A 106 -3.65 -1.99 0.34
CA VAL A 106 -4.08 -2.80 1.49
C VAL A 106 -3.42 -2.31 2.78
N SER A 107 -2.17 -1.87 2.76
CA SER A 107 -1.50 -1.29 3.93
C SER A 107 -2.14 0.04 4.34
N ILE A 108 -2.43 0.94 3.38
CA ILE A 108 -3.12 2.21 3.66
C ILE A 108 -4.50 1.94 4.27
N LEU A 109 -5.27 1.03 3.68
CA LEU A 109 -6.59 0.64 4.20
C LEU A 109 -6.50 0.00 5.58
N THR A 110 -5.44 -0.72 5.89
CA THR A 110 -5.27 -1.32 7.22
C THR A 110 -4.97 -0.25 8.25
N ASN A 111 -4.01 0.64 7.97
CA ASN A 111 -3.63 1.72 8.87
C ASN A 111 -4.78 2.69 9.12
N PHE A 112 -5.53 3.05 8.07
CA PHE A 112 -6.72 3.89 8.21
C PHE A 112 -7.81 3.20 9.05
N GLY A 113 -7.96 1.88 8.92
CA GLY A 113 -8.90 1.11 9.73
C GLY A 113 -8.57 1.17 11.23
N GLU A 114 -7.28 1.07 11.59
CA GLU A 114 -6.84 1.23 12.98
C GLU A 114 -7.05 2.66 13.49
N TYR A 115 -6.67 3.67 12.71
CA TYR A 115 -6.95 5.07 13.02
C TYR A 115 -8.46 5.31 13.25
N ARG A 116 -9.31 4.73 12.42
CA ARG A 116 -10.76 4.84 12.54
C ARG A 116 -11.32 4.23 13.82
N LYS A 117 -10.72 3.15 14.35
CA LYS A 117 -11.12 2.61 15.66
C LYS A 117 -10.88 3.64 16.76
N ASN A 118 -9.74 4.34 16.72
CA ASN A 118 -9.43 5.41 17.67
C ASN A 118 -10.44 6.57 17.54
N LEU A 119 -10.82 6.95 16.32
CA LEU A 119 -11.86 7.96 16.10
C LEU A 119 -13.22 7.57 16.70
N ILE A 120 -13.62 6.30 16.56
CA ILE A 120 -14.87 5.81 17.16
C ILE A 120 -14.82 5.89 18.68
N SER A 121 -13.71 5.47 19.29
CA SER A 121 -13.52 5.54 20.74
C SER A 121 -13.57 6.99 21.23
N ALA A 122 -12.85 7.90 20.57
CA ALA A 122 -12.84 9.32 20.91
C ALA A 122 -14.24 9.95 20.79
N SER A 123 -14.99 9.61 19.73
CA SER A 123 -16.37 10.10 19.53
C SER A 123 -17.36 9.61 20.58
N LYS A 124 -17.08 8.48 21.27
CA LYS A 124 -17.92 8.00 22.38
C LYS A 124 -17.60 8.76 23.67
N MET A 125 -16.32 8.99 23.94
CA MET A 125 -15.87 9.75 25.12
C MET A 125 -16.41 11.19 25.10
N SER A 126 -16.41 11.84 23.93
CA SER A 126 -16.95 13.20 23.80
C SER A 126 -18.46 13.32 24.02
N LYS A 127 -19.20 12.20 24.09
CA LYS A 127 -20.64 12.19 24.38
C LYS A 127 -20.95 11.91 25.86
N GLN A 128 -19.93 11.62 26.66
CA GLN A 128 -20.07 11.30 28.09
C GLN A 128 -19.76 12.51 28.99
N ASN A 129 -19.22 13.60 28.43
CA ASN A 129 -19.08 14.91 29.06
C ASN A 129 -20.21 15.83 28.62
#